data_AF-A0A962ZKY9-F1
#
_entry.id   AF-A0A962ZKY9-F1
#
_cell.length_a   1.000
_cell.length_b   1.000
_cell.length_c   1.000
_cell.angle_alpha   90.00
_cell.angle_beta   90.00
_cell.angle_gamma   90.00
#
_symmetry.space_group_name_H-M   'P 1'
#
loop_
_entity.id
_entity.type
_entity.pdbx_description
1 polymer ?
#
loop_
_entity_poly.entity_id
_entity_poly.type
_entity_poly.pdbx_seq_one_letter_code
_entity_poly.pdbx_strand_id
1 'polypeptide(L)'
;MSSFDHSKYPAFKPVPMPSRRWPDQVITQAPRWCSVDLRDGNQALIEPMTARQKSLLWDQLVKIGFKEIEVGFPSASSHDYEFVRELIDNDRIPQDVTIQVLTQARPDLIEKTFEALRGAHRAIVHVYNSTSTVQRERVFGMDRAAIKAIAVQGARWIKDMV
;
A
#
# COMPACT_ATOMS: atom_id res chain seq x y z
N MET A 1 0.50 14.70 -38.97
CA MET A 1 0.39 14.67 -37.49
C MET A 1 -1.08 14.63 -37.14
N SER A 2 -1.55 13.67 -36.34
CA SER A 2 -2.93 13.72 -35.82
C SER A 2 -3.06 14.99 -35.00
N SER A 3 -4.01 15.86 -35.32
CA SER A 3 -4.37 16.97 -34.43
C SER A 3 -4.84 16.40 -33.09
N PHE A 4 -4.65 17.17 -32.02
CA PHE A 4 -5.21 16.84 -30.72
C PHE A 4 -6.73 16.74 -30.80
N ASP A 5 -7.29 15.62 -30.33
CA ASP A 5 -8.73 15.37 -30.27
C ASP A 5 -9.18 15.32 -28.82
N HIS A 6 -9.73 16.45 -28.34
CA HIS A 6 -10.22 16.61 -26.98
C HIS A 6 -11.45 15.75 -26.68
N SER A 7 -12.18 15.28 -27.70
CA SER A 7 -13.41 14.49 -27.50
C SER A 7 -13.17 13.12 -26.85
N LYS A 8 -11.93 12.63 -26.90
CA LYS A 8 -11.49 11.39 -26.24
C LYS A 8 -11.42 11.50 -24.72
N TYR A 9 -11.46 12.72 -24.16
CA TYR A 9 -11.23 12.99 -22.73
C TYR A 9 -12.45 13.67 -22.10
N PRO A 10 -13.39 12.91 -21.53
CA PRO A 10 -14.54 13.50 -20.86
C PRO A 10 -14.11 14.22 -19.57
N ALA A 11 -14.71 15.38 -19.30
CA ALA A 11 -14.50 16.10 -18.05
C ALA A 11 -14.99 15.29 -16.83
N PHE A 12 -14.28 15.38 -15.71
CA PHE A 12 -14.72 14.79 -14.45
C PHE A 12 -16.03 15.45 -13.97
N LYS A 13 -17.00 14.63 -13.54
CA LYS A 13 -18.26 15.11 -12.98
C LYS A 13 -18.05 15.50 -11.51
N PRO A 14 -18.15 16.78 -11.12
CA PRO A 14 -17.90 17.20 -9.75
C PRO A 14 -18.88 16.58 -8.75
N VAL A 15 -18.40 16.29 -7.55
CA VAL A 15 -19.25 15.83 -6.45
C VAL A 15 -19.86 17.06 -5.74
N PRO A 16 -21.19 17.22 -5.68
CA PRO A 16 -21.81 18.35 -5.00
C PRO A 16 -21.58 18.23 -3.48
N MET A 17 -20.84 19.18 -2.92
CA MET A 17 -20.55 19.27 -1.48
C MET A 17 -20.83 20.70 -0.99
N PRO A 18 -22.12 21.13 -0.93
CA PRO A 18 -22.48 22.51 -0.62
C PRO A 18 -22.06 22.93 0.79
N SER A 19 -22.02 21.99 1.74
CA SER A 19 -21.64 22.24 3.13
C SER A 19 -20.19 21.85 3.44
N ARG A 20 -19.30 21.84 2.43
CA ARG A 20 -17.87 21.55 2.64
C ARG A 20 -17.27 22.61 3.57
N ARG A 21 -16.49 22.17 4.56
CA ARG A 21 -15.87 23.07 5.55
C ARG A 21 -14.36 23.24 5.38
N TRP A 22 -13.70 22.37 4.63
CA TRP A 22 -12.25 22.40 4.45
C TRP A 22 -11.68 23.72 3.91
N PRO A 23 -12.39 24.55 3.13
CA PRO A 23 -11.85 25.86 2.72
C PRO A 23 -11.61 26.83 3.88
N ASP A 24 -12.35 26.69 4.99
CA ASP A 24 -12.27 27.56 6.15
C ASP A 24 -11.37 27.00 7.27
N GLN A 25 -10.72 25.86 7.04
CA GLN A 25 -9.87 25.19 8.03
C GLN A 25 -8.39 25.50 7.76
N VAL A 26 -7.65 25.76 8.84
CA VAL A 26 -6.19 25.89 8.81
C VAL A 26 -5.59 24.68 9.52
N ILE A 27 -4.63 24.00 8.88
CA ILE A 27 -3.91 22.88 9.47
C ILE A 27 -3.03 23.41 10.61
N THR A 28 -3.24 22.89 11.82
CA THR A 28 -2.50 23.31 13.04
C THR A 28 -1.71 22.18 13.69
N GLN A 29 -1.86 20.95 13.20
CA GLN A 29 -1.20 19.76 13.72
C GLN A 29 -0.69 18.91 12.55
N ALA A 30 0.46 18.26 12.75
CA ALA A 30 0.97 17.31 11.77
C ALA A 30 0.05 16.09 11.67
N PRO A 31 -0.18 15.55 10.46
CA PRO A 31 -0.89 14.29 10.31
C PRO A 31 -0.01 13.12 10.77
N ARG A 32 -0.61 11.94 10.88
CA ARG A 32 0.15 10.68 10.89
C ARG A 32 0.72 10.47 9.49
N TRP A 33 2.03 10.20 9.44
CA TRP A 33 2.74 9.99 8.19
C TRP A 33 3.06 8.50 8.01
N CYS A 34 2.78 7.99 6.81
CA CYS A 34 3.25 6.69 6.34
C CYS A 34 4.18 6.91 5.14
N SER A 35 5.44 6.49 5.26
CA SER A 35 6.37 6.46 4.12
C SER A 35 6.11 5.21 3.29
N VAL A 36 6.06 5.34 1.96
CA VAL A 36 5.86 4.22 1.02
C VAL A 36 7.03 4.03 0.06
N ASP A 37 8.13 4.72 0.34
CA ASP A 37 9.29 4.84 -0.53
C ASP A 37 9.93 3.47 -0.82
N LEU A 38 9.94 2.56 0.14
CA LEU A 38 10.53 1.21 0.02
C LEU A 38 9.68 0.23 -0.81
N ARG A 39 8.41 0.56 -1.10
CA ARG A 39 7.51 -0.25 -1.93
C ARG A 39 7.07 0.52 -3.18
N ASP A 40 6.22 1.54 -3.03
CA ASP A 40 5.65 2.29 -4.16
C ASP A 40 6.72 3.12 -4.87
N GLY A 41 7.61 3.76 -4.10
CA GLY A 41 8.76 4.50 -4.66
C GLY A 41 9.73 3.56 -5.38
N ASN A 42 10.12 2.46 -4.73
CA ASN A 42 11.02 1.47 -5.30
C ASN A 42 10.49 0.86 -6.62
N GLN A 43 9.19 0.56 -6.70
CA GLN A 43 8.56 0.00 -7.90
C GLN A 43 8.53 0.98 -9.09
N ALA A 44 8.65 2.29 -8.83
CA ALA A 44 8.66 3.33 -9.86
C ALA A 44 10.06 3.59 -10.45
N LEU A 45 11.12 3.02 -9.88
CA LEU A 45 12.48 3.19 -10.39
C LEU A 45 12.71 2.32 -11.64
N ILE A 46 13.49 2.86 -12.58
CA ILE A 46 13.98 2.08 -13.74
C ILE A 46 14.83 0.90 -13.26
N GLU A 47 15.73 1.20 -12.32
CA GLU A 47 16.56 0.21 -11.63
C GLU A 47 16.09 0.15 -10.17
N PRO A 48 15.42 -0.95 -9.75
CA PRO A 48 15.00 -1.12 -8.37
C PRO A 48 16.17 -1.03 -7.40
N MET A 49 15.91 -0.56 -6.18
CA MET A 49 16.90 -0.48 -5.12
C MET A 49 17.49 -1.87 -4.82
N THR A 50 18.81 -1.91 -4.68
CA THR A 50 19.52 -3.03 -4.07
C THR A 50 19.17 -3.15 -2.59
N ALA A 51 19.43 -4.32 -1.98
CA ALA A 51 19.26 -4.54 -0.54
C ALA A 51 19.97 -3.45 0.31
N ARG A 52 21.19 -3.09 -0.08
CA ARG A 52 21.96 -2.02 0.58
C ARG A 52 21.26 -0.67 0.49
N GLN A 53 20.72 -0.30 -0.67
CA GLN A 53 20.00 0.97 -0.84
C GLN A 53 18.70 1.00 -0.04
N LYS A 54 17.94 -0.11 -0.02
CA LYS A 54 16.75 -0.23 0.83
C LYS A 54 17.09 -0.09 2.31
N SER A 55 18.14 -0.75 2.76
CA SER A 55 18.62 -0.67 4.14
C SER A 55 19.01 0.76 4.53
N LEU A 56 19.75 1.47 3.68
CA LEU A 56 20.11 2.87 3.90
C LEU A 56 18.88 3.79 3.97
N LEU A 57 17.90 3.58 3.09
CA LEU A 57 16.68 4.37 3.10
C LEU A 57 15.82 4.07 4.33
N TRP A 58 15.71 2.82 4.74
CA TRP A 58 15.06 2.43 6.00
C TRP A 58 15.66 3.18 7.20
N ASP A 59 16.98 3.13 7.35
CA ASP A 59 17.67 3.80 8.46
C ASP A 59 17.41 5.32 8.43
N GLN A 60 17.39 5.91 7.23
CA GLN A 60 17.10 7.33 7.06
C GLN A 60 15.64 7.68 7.44
N LEU A 61 14.65 6.87 7.04
CA LEU A 61 13.24 7.09 7.38
C LEU A 61 12.99 6.99 8.88
N VAL A 62 13.57 5.99 9.53
CA VAL A 62 13.53 5.83 10.99
C VAL A 62 14.18 7.04 11.67
N LYS A 63 15.36 7.48 11.19
CA LYS A 63 16.07 8.64 11.73
C LYS A 63 15.28 9.95 11.59
N ILE A 64 14.54 10.13 10.49
CA ILE A 64 13.65 11.29 10.29
C ILE A 64 12.48 11.26 11.29
N GLY A 65 12.04 10.08 11.71
CA GLY A 65 11.00 9.90 12.72
C GLY A 65 9.68 9.35 12.19
N PHE A 66 9.65 8.74 11.00
CA PHE A 66 8.46 8.04 10.52
C PHE A 66 8.08 6.88 11.46
N LYS A 67 6.78 6.73 11.71
CA LYS A 67 6.23 5.69 12.60
C LYS A 67 5.45 4.60 11.85
N GLU A 68 5.08 4.87 10.60
CA GLU A 68 4.50 3.91 9.69
C GLU A 68 5.34 3.91 8.41
N ILE A 69 5.81 2.74 7.99
CA ILE A 69 6.71 2.59 6.83
C ILE A 69 6.29 1.35 6.04
N GLU A 70 5.88 1.52 4.78
CA GLU A 70 5.57 0.42 3.88
C GLU A 70 6.85 -0.17 3.28
N VAL A 71 7.20 -1.38 3.69
CA VAL A 71 8.51 -2.00 3.43
C VAL A 71 8.51 -2.99 2.27
N GLY A 72 7.35 -3.32 1.69
CA GLY A 72 7.30 -4.15 0.50
C GLY A 72 5.95 -4.81 0.19
N PHE A 73 5.95 -5.58 -0.91
CA PHE A 73 4.90 -6.50 -1.35
C PHE A 73 5.44 -7.95 -1.29
N PRO A 74 5.60 -8.52 -0.08
CA PRO A 74 6.38 -9.76 0.11
C PRO A 74 5.75 -11.00 -0.55
N SER A 75 4.46 -10.97 -0.86
CA SER A 75 3.80 -12.11 -1.51
C SER A 75 4.12 -12.21 -3.01
N ALA A 76 4.35 -11.11 -3.72
CA ALA A 76 4.74 -11.11 -5.15
C ALA A 76 6.19 -10.74 -5.45
N SER A 77 6.99 -10.34 -4.46
CA SER A 77 8.43 -10.07 -4.65
C SER A 77 9.26 -10.84 -3.61
N SER A 78 10.13 -11.74 -4.06
CA SER A 78 11.08 -12.44 -3.18
C SER A 78 12.05 -11.47 -2.52
N HIS A 79 12.47 -10.43 -3.23
CA HIS A 79 13.35 -9.40 -2.69
C HIS A 79 12.67 -8.59 -1.57
N ASP A 80 11.37 -8.31 -1.70
CA ASP A 80 10.61 -7.65 -0.63
C ASP A 80 10.38 -8.60 0.55
N TYR A 81 10.12 -9.89 0.27
CA TYR A 81 10.03 -10.91 1.31
C TYR A 81 11.31 -10.99 2.13
N GLU A 82 12.46 -11.11 1.47
CA GLU A 82 13.79 -11.15 2.10
C GLU A 82 14.07 -9.89 2.92
N PHE A 83 13.70 -8.71 2.41
CA PHE A 83 13.90 -7.46 3.15
C PHE A 83 13.02 -7.38 4.40
N VAL A 84 11.75 -7.82 4.33
CA VAL A 84 10.88 -7.93 5.51
C VAL A 84 11.48 -8.90 6.54
N ARG A 85 11.99 -10.05 6.09
CA ARG A 85 12.68 -11.01 6.97
C ARG A 85 13.94 -10.40 7.59
N GLU A 86 14.78 -9.74 6.81
CA GLU A 86 15.99 -9.07 7.30
C GLU A 86 15.67 -8.07 8.42
N LEU A 87 14.60 -7.27 8.27
CA LEU A 87 14.20 -6.31 9.29
C LEU A 87 13.74 -6.99 10.59
N ILE A 88 12.97 -8.07 10.48
CA ILE A 88 12.43 -8.80 11.64
C ILE A 88 13.51 -9.65 12.32
N ASP A 89 14.21 -10.48 11.56
CA ASP A 89 15.16 -11.46 12.06
C ASP A 89 16.40 -10.82 12.70
N ASN A 90 16.75 -9.60 12.28
CA ASN A 90 17.85 -8.81 12.85
C ASN A 90 17.39 -7.72 13.82
N ASP A 91 16.13 -7.76 14.29
CA ASP A 91 15.55 -6.80 15.27
C ASP A 91 15.76 -5.32 14.88
N ARG A 92 15.61 -5.01 13.58
CA ARG A 92 15.85 -3.66 13.05
C ARG A 92 14.64 -2.72 13.15
N ILE A 93 13.51 -3.21 13.65
CA ILE A 93 12.25 -2.45 13.74
C ILE A 93 12.13 -1.85 15.15
N PRO A 94 12.28 -0.52 15.32
CA PRO A 94 12.12 0.10 16.63
C PRO A 94 10.73 -0.13 17.20
N GLN A 95 10.63 -0.17 18.53
CA GLN A 95 9.38 -0.44 19.27
C GLN A 95 8.25 0.57 19.00
N ASP A 96 8.55 1.76 18.49
CA ASP A 96 7.57 2.79 18.17
C ASP A 96 7.27 2.88 16.66
N VAL A 97 7.86 2.01 15.83
CA VAL A 97 7.65 1.93 14.38
C VAL A 97 6.78 0.72 14.04
N THR A 98 5.86 0.92 13.10
CA THR A 98 5.00 -0.13 12.55
C THR A 98 5.34 -0.31 11.09
N ILE A 99 5.82 -1.49 10.70
CA ILE A 99 6.00 -1.80 9.28
C ILE A 99 4.64 -2.06 8.63
N GLN A 100 4.49 -1.63 7.38
CA GLN A 100 3.35 -1.92 6.53
C GLN A 100 3.79 -2.82 5.37
N VAL A 101 2.99 -3.83 5.05
CA VAL A 101 3.19 -4.68 3.88
C VAL A 101 1.93 -4.67 3.03
N LEU A 102 2.10 -4.60 1.72
CA LEU A 102 0.98 -4.60 0.77
C LEU A 102 0.69 -6.04 0.32
N THR A 103 -0.59 -6.38 0.19
CA THR A 103 -1.04 -7.65 -0.39
C THR A 103 -2.34 -7.48 -1.18
N GLN A 104 -2.54 -8.34 -2.18
CA GLN A 104 -3.82 -8.41 -2.89
C GLN A 104 -4.83 -9.23 -2.06
N ALA A 105 -6.13 -8.97 -2.25
CA ALA A 105 -7.20 -9.74 -1.62
C ALA A 105 -7.35 -11.16 -2.22
N ARG A 106 -6.32 -11.99 -2.08
CA ARG A 106 -6.25 -13.40 -2.49
C ARG A 106 -5.68 -14.25 -1.35
N PRO A 107 -6.23 -15.45 -1.09
CA PRO A 107 -5.89 -16.22 0.11
C PRO A 107 -4.41 -16.64 0.12
N ASP A 108 -3.91 -17.15 -1.01
CA ASP A 108 -2.51 -17.56 -1.20
C ASP A 108 -1.51 -16.43 -0.96
N LEU A 109 -1.86 -15.21 -1.40
CA LEU A 109 -1.00 -14.04 -1.22
C LEU A 109 -1.07 -13.49 0.20
N ILE A 110 -2.23 -13.55 0.84
CA ILE A 110 -2.39 -13.15 2.25
C ILE A 110 -1.59 -14.10 3.15
N GLU A 111 -1.74 -15.41 2.99
CA GLU A 111 -0.99 -16.42 3.74
C GLU A 111 0.51 -16.16 3.66
N LYS A 112 1.04 -16.01 2.44
CA LYS A 112 2.47 -15.71 2.23
C LYS A 112 2.91 -14.35 2.82
N THR A 113 2.03 -13.34 2.79
CA THR A 113 2.31 -12.07 3.47
C THR A 113 2.44 -12.27 4.99
N PHE A 114 1.59 -13.09 5.61
CA PHE A 114 1.68 -13.41 7.03
C PHE A 114 2.91 -14.27 7.37
N GLU A 115 3.32 -15.17 6.48
CA GLU A 115 4.59 -15.89 6.63
C GLU A 115 5.78 -14.94 6.70
N ALA A 116 5.83 -13.93 5.83
CA ALA A 116 6.87 -12.90 5.85
C ALA A 116 6.89 -12.13 7.19
N LEU A 117 5.73 -11.91 7.80
CA LEU A 117 5.57 -11.15 9.04
C LEU A 117 5.80 -11.96 10.34
N ARG A 118 6.07 -13.27 10.28
CA ARG A 118 6.27 -14.07 11.50
C ARG A 118 7.37 -13.49 12.39
N GLY A 119 7.05 -13.22 13.65
CA GLY A 119 7.97 -12.62 14.62
C GLY A 119 7.92 -11.10 14.70
N ALA A 120 7.19 -10.42 13.80
CA ALA A 120 6.94 -8.98 13.93
C ALA A 120 6.09 -8.72 15.18
N HIS A 121 6.51 -7.75 16.01
CA HIS A 121 5.78 -7.36 17.22
C HIS A 121 4.51 -6.53 16.90
N ARG A 122 4.47 -5.85 15.74
CA ARG A 122 3.29 -5.21 15.14
C ARG A 122 3.49 -5.03 13.64
N ALA A 123 2.41 -5.07 12.87
CA ALA A 123 2.43 -4.77 11.43
C ALA A 123 1.07 -4.27 10.93
N ILE A 124 1.09 -3.48 9.85
CA ILE A 124 -0.10 -3.14 9.07
C ILE A 124 -0.12 -4.02 7.82
N VAL A 125 -1.15 -4.84 7.68
CA VAL A 125 -1.41 -5.58 6.44
C VAL A 125 -2.34 -4.74 5.56
N HIS A 126 -1.75 -4.05 4.58
CA HIS A 126 -2.46 -3.22 3.61
C HIS A 126 -3.01 -4.12 2.50
N VAL A 127 -4.27 -4.51 2.63
CA VAL A 127 -4.99 -5.27 1.59
C VAL A 127 -5.73 -4.34 0.64
N TYR A 128 -5.65 -4.63 -0.66
CA TYR A 128 -6.36 -3.84 -1.66
C TYR A 128 -6.97 -4.69 -2.79
N ASN A 129 -7.98 -4.12 -3.44
CA ASN A 129 -8.47 -4.52 -4.74
C ASN A 129 -8.97 -3.28 -5.51
N SER A 130 -8.91 -3.31 -6.84
CA SER A 130 -9.33 -2.16 -7.64
C SER A 130 -10.84 -2.01 -7.68
N THR A 131 -11.33 -0.78 -7.51
CA THR A 131 -12.77 -0.47 -7.45
C THR A 131 -13.25 0.49 -8.52
N SER A 132 -12.36 1.00 -9.38
CA SER A 132 -12.73 1.98 -10.43
C SER A 132 -13.65 1.36 -11.48
N THR A 133 -14.54 2.15 -12.07
CA THR A 133 -15.51 1.65 -13.06
C THR A 133 -14.84 0.93 -14.23
N VAL A 134 -13.77 1.50 -14.77
CA VAL A 134 -13.01 0.90 -15.87
C VAL A 134 -12.42 -0.45 -15.47
N GLN A 135 -11.84 -0.57 -14.27
CA GLN A 135 -11.27 -1.82 -13.79
C GLN A 135 -12.35 -2.89 -13.56
N ARG A 136 -13.47 -2.53 -12.93
CA ARG A 136 -14.60 -3.45 -12.73
C ARG A 136 -15.13 -4.02 -14.05
N GLU A 137 -15.30 -3.16 -15.06
CA GLU A 137 -15.90 -3.54 -16.35
C GLU A 137 -14.91 -4.20 -17.32
N ARG A 138 -13.64 -3.79 -17.32
CA ARG A 138 -12.67 -4.20 -18.36
C ARG A 138 -11.63 -5.21 -17.89
N VAL A 139 -11.35 -5.27 -16.59
CA VAL A 139 -10.35 -6.17 -16.02
C VAL A 139 -11.02 -7.32 -15.27
N PHE A 140 -11.96 -7.01 -14.38
CA PHE A 140 -12.63 -8.04 -13.57
C PHE A 140 -13.86 -8.63 -14.25
N GLY A 141 -14.58 -7.86 -15.08
CA GLY A 141 -15.88 -8.26 -15.60
C GLY A 141 -16.92 -8.48 -14.49
N MET A 142 -16.82 -7.73 -13.39
CA MET A 142 -17.61 -7.91 -12.18
C MET A 142 -18.43 -6.67 -11.82
N ASP A 143 -19.58 -6.87 -11.20
CA ASP A 143 -20.41 -5.78 -10.70
C ASP A 143 -19.88 -5.19 -9.38
N ARG A 144 -20.57 -4.18 -8.85
CA ARG A 144 -20.16 -3.53 -7.59
C ARG A 144 -20.26 -4.45 -6.38
N ALA A 145 -21.24 -5.37 -6.36
CA ALA A 145 -21.46 -6.26 -5.22
C ALA A 145 -20.35 -7.32 -5.14
N ALA A 146 -19.97 -7.90 -6.28
CA ALA A 146 -18.86 -8.84 -6.39
C ALA A 146 -17.51 -8.19 -6.02
N ILE A 147 -17.25 -6.97 -6.49
CA ILE A 147 -16.01 -6.24 -6.16
C ILE A 147 -15.93 -5.89 -4.66
N LYS A 148 -17.07 -5.56 -4.04
CA LYS A 148 -17.16 -5.40 -2.59
C LYS A 148 -16.93 -6.72 -1.86
N ALA A 149 -17.46 -7.83 -2.37
CA ALA A 149 -17.29 -9.16 -1.77
C ALA A 149 -15.82 -9.57 -1.72
N ILE A 150 -15.01 -9.24 -2.74
CA ILE A 150 -13.55 -9.46 -2.72
C ILE A 150 -12.90 -8.74 -1.54
N ALA A 151 -13.21 -7.45 -1.34
CA ALA A 151 -12.65 -6.66 -0.24
C ALA A 151 -13.04 -7.24 1.13
N VAL A 152 -14.32 -7.57 1.30
CA VAL A 152 -14.85 -8.17 2.54
C VAL A 152 -14.20 -9.51 2.81
N GLN A 153 -14.03 -10.35 1.79
CA GLN A 153 -13.42 -11.66 1.95
C GLN A 153 -11.92 -11.56 2.27
N GLY A 154 -11.20 -10.64 1.63
CA GLY A 154 -9.81 -10.32 1.98
C GLY A 154 -9.65 -9.94 3.45
N ALA A 155 -10.54 -9.07 3.96
CA ALA A 155 -10.54 -8.69 5.37
C ALA A 155 -10.86 -9.86 6.31
N ARG A 156 -11.74 -10.79 5.91
CA ARG A 156 -12.03 -12.02 6.68
C ARG A 156 -10.81 -12.93 6.76
N TRP A 157 -10.15 -13.20 5.63
CA TRP A 157 -8.94 -14.03 5.62
C TRP A 157 -7.83 -13.44 6.50
N ILE A 158 -7.63 -12.12 6.46
CA ILE A 158 -6.68 -11.45 7.36
C ILE A 158 -7.07 -11.63 8.83
N LYS A 159 -8.36 -11.49 9.16
CA LYS A 159 -8.85 -11.71 10.52
C LYS A 159 -8.59 -13.14 11.00
N ASP A 160 -8.69 -14.13 10.12
CA ASP A 160 -8.49 -15.55 10.46
C ASP A 160 -7.00 -15.91 10.68
N MET A 161 -6.07 -15.01 10.35
CA MET A 161 -4.62 -15.20 10.54
C MET A 161 -4.08 -14.64 11.87
N VAL A 162 -4.91 -13.96 12.67
CA VAL A 162 -4.55 -13.29 13.93
C VAL A 162 -5.24 -13.96 15.11
#